data_AF-A0A124HE15-F1
#
_entry.id   AF-A0A124HE15-F1
#
_cell.length_a   1.000
_cell.length_b   1.000
_cell.length_c   1.000
_cell.angle_alpha   90.00
_cell.angle_beta   90.00
_cell.angle_gamma   90.00
#
_symmetry.space_group_name_H-M   'P 1'
#
loop_
_entity.id
_entity.type
_entity.pdbx_description
1 polymer ?
#
loop_
_entity_poly.entity_id
_entity_poly.type
_entity_poly.pdbx_seq_one_letter_code
_entity_poly.pdbx_strand_id
1 'polypeptide(L)'
;MPDLTPDSIHAATETLARLTEYLRQDPDPAEALVLVEPLLDEYTGLPVQLADALRALARTVQTHRPDTLLDHKVDLLVQELRSAAWEQTDQHTLHYVIDDLRTLYASSQPTRTLGCGSCR
;
A
#
# COMPACT_ATOMS: atom_id res chain seq x y z
N MET A 1 0.21 22.36 -5.73
CA MET A 1 -0.36 21.03 -5.44
C MET A 1 -1.84 21.08 -5.78
N PRO A 2 -2.41 20.09 -6.47
CA PRO A 2 -3.86 20.02 -6.59
C PRO A 2 -4.48 19.97 -5.19
N ASP A 3 -5.68 20.55 -5.03
CA ASP A 3 -6.36 20.55 -3.75
C ASP A 3 -6.74 19.11 -3.34
N LEU A 4 -6.49 18.77 -2.07
CA LEU A 4 -6.94 17.51 -1.50
C LEU A 4 -8.44 17.60 -1.28
N THR A 5 -9.20 16.81 -2.05
CA THR A 5 -10.67 16.77 -1.98
C THR A 5 -11.15 15.39 -1.54
N PRO A 6 -12.33 15.29 -0.90
CA PRO A 6 -12.97 14.00 -0.64
C PRO A 6 -13.07 13.14 -1.91
N ASP A 7 -13.38 13.75 -3.06
CA ASP A 7 -13.48 13.06 -4.36
C ASP A 7 -12.13 12.48 -4.80
N SER A 8 -11.02 13.18 -4.58
CA SER A 8 -9.68 12.65 -4.89
C SER A 8 -9.30 11.46 -4.01
N ILE A 9 -9.63 11.48 -2.72
CA ILE A 9 -9.44 10.34 -1.82
C ILE A 9 -10.34 9.19 -2.26
N HIS A 10 -11.59 9.47 -2.59
CA HIS A 10 -12.54 8.47 -3.05
C HIS A 10 -12.05 7.79 -4.34
N ALA A 11 -11.60 8.54 -5.33
CA ALA A 11 -11.06 8.00 -6.57
C ALA A 11 -9.83 7.10 -6.34
N ALA A 12 -8.97 7.44 -5.38
CA ALA A 12 -7.86 6.58 -4.98
C ALA A 12 -8.37 5.26 -4.38
N THR A 13 -9.35 5.31 -3.48
CA THR A 13 -9.96 4.09 -2.90
C THR A 13 -10.69 3.24 -3.94
N GLU A 14 -11.37 3.85 -4.91
CA GLU A 14 -11.98 3.13 -6.03
C GLU A 14 -10.92 2.43 -6.88
N THR A 15 -9.77 3.06 -7.11
CA THR A 15 -8.67 2.46 -7.87
C THR A 15 -8.15 1.21 -7.17
N LEU A 16 -8.00 1.23 -5.84
CA LEU A 16 -7.65 0.04 -5.05
C LEU A 16 -8.73 -1.05 -5.13
N ALA A 17 -10.01 -0.66 -5.13
CA ALA A 17 -11.11 -1.62 -5.30
C ALA A 17 -11.08 -2.28 -6.69
N ARG A 18 -10.79 -1.52 -7.75
CA ARG A 18 -10.63 -2.05 -9.12
C ARG A 18 -9.43 -2.97 -9.24
N LEU A 19 -8.31 -2.66 -8.59
CA LEU A 19 -7.17 -3.56 -8.51
C LEU A 19 -7.56 -4.89 -7.83
N THR A 20 -8.27 -4.81 -6.70
CA THR A 20 -8.75 -6.01 -6.00
C THR A 20 -9.63 -6.86 -6.91
N GLU A 21 -10.52 -6.22 -7.67
CA GLU A 21 -11.37 -6.94 -8.62
C GLU A 21 -10.56 -7.56 -9.77
N TYR A 22 -9.59 -6.84 -10.32
CA TYR A 22 -8.68 -7.38 -11.33
C TYR A 22 -7.93 -8.63 -10.82
N LEU A 23 -7.40 -8.60 -9.59
CA LEU A 23 -6.69 -9.75 -9.00
C LEU A 23 -7.61 -10.97 -8.82
N ARG A 24 -8.91 -10.77 -8.59
CA ARG A 24 -9.89 -11.89 -8.51
C ARG A 24 -10.16 -12.56 -9.85
N GLN A 25 -9.83 -11.90 -10.97
CA GLN A 25 -9.97 -12.47 -12.31
C GLN A 25 -8.79 -13.39 -12.70
N ASP A 26 -7.91 -13.72 -11.75
CA ASP A 26 -6.76 -14.61 -11.93
C ASP A 26 -5.83 -14.18 -13.09
N PRO A 27 -5.32 -12.93 -13.07
CA PRO A 27 -4.42 -12.43 -14.11
C PRO A 27 -3.05 -13.14 -14.08
N ASP A 28 -2.26 -12.93 -15.13
CA ASP A 28 -0.87 -13.39 -15.13
C ASP A 28 -0.12 -12.81 -13.92
N PRO A 29 0.60 -13.63 -13.14
CA PRO A 29 1.30 -13.17 -11.94
C PRO A 29 2.31 -12.05 -12.20
N ALA A 30 2.97 -12.01 -13.36
CA ALA A 30 3.91 -10.93 -13.68
C ALA A 30 3.18 -9.60 -13.90
N GLU A 31 2.01 -9.62 -14.54
CA GLU A 31 1.14 -8.44 -14.67
C GLU A 31 0.59 -7.98 -13.32
N ALA A 32 0.13 -8.92 -12.49
CA ALA A 32 -0.38 -8.63 -11.15
C ALA A 32 0.67 -7.97 -10.24
N LEU A 33 1.89 -8.50 -10.24
CA LEU A 33 2.98 -8.00 -9.40
C LEU A 33 3.36 -6.56 -9.77
N VAL A 34 3.39 -6.22 -11.06
CA VAL A 34 3.67 -4.84 -11.52
C VAL A 34 2.65 -3.84 -10.97
N LEU A 35 1.38 -4.23 -10.82
CA LEU A 35 0.33 -3.35 -10.29
C LEU A 35 0.36 -3.24 -8.76
N VAL A 36 0.82 -4.29 -8.05
CA VAL A 36 0.85 -4.34 -6.58
C VAL A 36 2.14 -3.74 -6.00
N GLU A 37 3.26 -3.82 -6.73
CA GLU A 37 4.58 -3.34 -6.27
C GLU A 37 4.56 -1.90 -5.72
N PRO A 38 3.95 -0.90 -6.38
CA PRO A 38 3.91 0.46 -5.85
C PRO A 38 3.11 0.59 -4.54
N LEU A 39 2.18 -0.33 -4.26
CA LEU A 39 1.39 -0.31 -3.04
C LEU A 39 2.17 -0.81 -1.83
N LEU A 40 3.23 -1.59 -2.06
CA LEU A 40 4.02 -2.23 -1.02
C LEU A 40 5.46 -1.73 -0.98
N ASP A 41 5.78 -0.63 -1.66
CA ASP A 41 7.10 -0.01 -1.59
C ASP A 41 7.51 0.31 -0.13
N GLU A 42 8.77 0.05 0.19
CA GLU A 42 9.33 0.13 1.54
C GLU A 42 9.13 1.51 2.20
N TYR A 43 9.19 2.58 1.41
CA TYR A 43 9.20 3.95 1.91
C TYR A 43 7.99 4.77 1.47
N THR A 44 7.33 4.36 0.40
CA THR A 44 6.26 5.13 -0.24
C THR A 44 4.97 4.36 -0.44
N GLY A 45 4.96 3.06 -0.08
CA GLY A 45 3.78 2.20 -0.17
C GLY A 45 2.65 2.58 0.79
N LEU A 46 1.49 1.96 0.58
CA LEU A 46 0.30 2.15 1.42
C LEU A 46 0.56 1.99 2.92
N PRO A 47 1.35 1.00 3.39
CA PRO A 47 1.64 0.85 4.82
C PRO A 47 2.26 2.11 5.43
N VAL A 48 3.21 2.74 4.75
CA VAL A 48 3.89 3.96 5.22
C VAL A 48 2.96 5.17 5.10
N GLN A 49 2.34 5.38 3.94
CA GLN A 49 1.50 6.56 3.68
C GLN A 49 0.27 6.59 4.59
N LEU A 50 -0.38 5.44 4.82
CA LEU A 50 -1.53 5.35 5.70
C LEU A 50 -1.13 5.59 7.16
N ALA A 51 0.00 5.03 7.60
CA ALA A 51 0.52 5.29 8.93
C ALA A 51 0.77 6.78 9.18
N ASP A 52 1.38 7.47 8.21
CA ASP A 52 1.67 8.90 8.33
C ASP A 52 0.41 9.75 8.32
N ALA A 53 -0.59 9.40 7.49
CA ALA A 53 -1.90 10.04 7.52
C ALA A 53 -2.60 9.86 8.88
N LEU A 54 -2.54 8.66 9.48
CA LEU A 54 -3.10 8.37 10.80
C LEU A 54 -2.39 9.14 11.92
N ARG A 55 -1.05 9.22 11.88
CA ARG A 55 -0.26 10.04 12.84
C ARG A 55 -0.58 11.53 12.70
N ALA A 56 -0.72 12.02 11.48
CA ALA A 56 -1.08 13.41 11.21
C ALA A 56 -2.51 13.73 11.69
N LEU A 57 -3.45 12.82 11.50
CA LEU A 57 -4.80 12.93 12.04
C LEU A 57 -4.79 12.93 13.57
N ALA A 58 -4.08 11.99 14.19
CA ALA A 58 -3.92 11.91 15.65
C ALA A 58 -3.36 13.22 16.24
N ARG A 59 -2.33 13.79 15.60
CA ARG A 59 -1.79 15.11 15.97
C ARG A 59 -2.84 16.21 15.82
N THR A 60 -3.54 16.25 14.69
CA THR A 60 -4.55 17.29 14.40
C THR A 60 -5.68 17.26 15.43
N VAL A 61 -6.20 16.07 15.74
CA VAL A 61 -7.24 15.86 16.76
C VAL A 61 -6.73 16.29 18.14
N GLN A 62 -5.52 15.89 18.51
CA GLN A 62 -4.93 16.29 19.80
C GLN A 62 -4.75 17.81 19.91
N THR A 63 -4.29 18.48 18.84
CA THR A 63 -4.05 19.92 18.83
C THR A 63 -5.34 20.74 18.93
N HIS A 64 -6.41 20.28 18.28
CA HIS A 64 -7.71 20.99 18.26
C HIS A 64 -8.72 20.45 19.28
N ARG A 65 -8.27 19.62 20.24
CA ARG A 65 -9.18 19.06 21.24
C ARG A 65 -9.79 20.20 22.07
N PRO A 66 -11.11 20.18 22.30
CA PRO A 66 -11.76 21.17 23.16
C PRO A 66 -11.47 20.85 24.63
N ASP A 67 -11.16 21.84 25.47
CA ASP A 67 -10.90 21.65 26.91
C ASP A 67 -12.22 21.37 27.66
N THR A 68 -12.59 20.09 27.75
CA THR A 68 -13.90 19.63 28.23
C THR A 68 -13.78 18.37 29.08
N LEU A 69 -14.88 17.95 29.73
CA LEU A 69 -14.91 16.67 30.46
C LEU A 69 -14.69 15.44 29.54
N LEU A 70 -14.72 15.61 28.22
CA LEU A 70 -14.55 14.53 27.24
C LEU A 70 -13.07 14.31 26.84
N ASP A 71 -12.14 15.09 27.37
CA ASP A 71 -10.71 15.06 26.97
C ASP A 71 -10.08 13.67 27.07
N HIS A 72 -10.41 12.94 28.15
CA HIS A 72 -9.93 11.57 28.34
C HIS A 72 -10.36 10.62 27.21
N LYS A 73 -11.55 10.82 26.62
CA LYS A 73 -12.03 10.01 25.49
C LYS A 73 -11.28 10.35 24.22
N VAL A 74 -10.98 11.63 24.01
CA VAL A 74 -10.16 12.06 22.87
C VAL A 74 -8.77 11.47 22.95
N ASP A 75 -8.16 11.46 24.14
CA ASP A 75 -6.82 10.90 24.34
C ASP A 75 -6.79 9.38 24.05
N LEU A 76 -7.82 8.63 24.46
CA LEU A 76 -7.95 7.21 24.10
C LEU A 76 -8.01 7.02 22.58
N LEU A 77 -8.88 7.75 21.88
CA LEU A 77 -9.01 7.63 20.42
C LEU A 77 -7.75 8.06 19.67
N VAL A 78 -7.01 9.05 20.18
CA VAL A 78 -5.71 9.45 19.64
C VAL A 78 -4.69 8.31 19.78
N GLN A 79 -4.71 7.57 20.89
CA GLN A 79 -3.83 6.40 21.04
C GLN A 79 -4.22 5.27 20.09
N GLU A 80 -5.51 5.00 19.89
CA GLU A 80 -5.96 4.02 18.88
C GLU A 80 -5.44 4.36 17.48
N LEU A 81 -5.51 5.63 17.07
CA LEU A 81 -4.96 6.07 15.78
C LEU A 81 -3.44 5.85 15.68
N ARG A 82 -2.70 6.06 16.76
CA ARG A 82 -1.24 5.85 16.80
C ARG A 82 -0.87 4.37 16.79
N SER A 83 -1.63 3.53 17.49
CA SER A 83 -1.48 2.08 17.48
C SER A 83 -1.72 1.53 16.07
N ALA A 84 -2.83 1.92 15.44
CA ALA A 84 -3.12 1.55 14.06
C ALA A 84 -2.01 2.01 13.10
N ALA A 85 -1.49 3.24 13.26
CA ALA A 85 -0.37 3.70 12.45
C ALA A 85 0.90 2.86 12.64
N TRP A 86 1.18 2.42 13.87
CA TRP A 86 2.31 1.55 14.15
C TRP A 86 2.16 0.19 13.46
N GLU A 87 0.98 -0.43 13.59
CA GLU A 87 0.63 -1.68 12.89
C GLU A 87 0.76 -1.56 11.37
N GLN A 88 0.35 -0.42 10.80
CA GLN A 88 0.54 -0.17 9.38
C GLN A 88 2.03 -0.12 9.01
N THR A 89 2.86 0.65 9.74
CA THR A 89 4.31 0.66 9.46
C THR A 89 4.98 -0.71 9.64
N ASP A 90 4.49 -1.59 10.51
CA ASP A 90 5.03 -2.94 10.66
C ASP A 90 4.90 -3.78 9.37
N GLN A 91 3.85 -3.52 8.59
CA GLN A 91 3.58 -4.18 7.32
C GLN A 91 4.50 -3.74 6.17
N HIS A 92 5.40 -2.76 6.34
CA HIS A 92 6.34 -2.34 5.29
C HIS A 92 7.24 -3.50 4.81
N THR A 93 7.47 -4.51 5.65
CA THR A 93 8.27 -5.70 5.33
C THR A 93 7.68 -6.55 4.20
N LEU A 94 6.41 -6.33 3.83
CA LEU A 94 5.77 -7.02 2.70
C LEU A 94 6.46 -6.74 1.36
N HIS A 95 7.24 -5.67 1.23
CA HIS A 95 8.03 -5.41 0.01
C HIS A 95 8.97 -6.58 -0.32
N TYR A 96 9.60 -7.20 0.69
CA TYR A 96 10.48 -8.36 0.48
C TYR A 96 9.74 -9.54 -0.14
N VAL A 97 8.48 -9.76 0.24
CA VAL A 97 7.65 -10.83 -0.34
C VAL A 97 7.39 -10.57 -1.82
N ILE A 98 7.14 -9.32 -2.21
CA ILE A 98 6.92 -8.95 -3.61
C ILE A 98 8.21 -9.11 -4.42
N ASP A 99 9.35 -8.69 -3.88
CA ASP A 99 10.66 -8.86 -4.53
C ASP A 99 11.00 -10.33 -4.76
N ASP A 100 10.75 -11.19 -3.77
CA ASP A 100 10.94 -12.63 -3.86
C ASP A 100 10.02 -13.25 -4.93
N LEU A 101 8.73 -12.92 -4.91
CA LEU A 101 7.76 -13.38 -5.91
C LEU A 101 8.19 -12.95 -7.32
N ARG A 102 8.57 -11.69 -7.51
CA ARG A 102 9.05 -11.17 -8.78
C ARG A 102 10.28 -11.93 -9.29
N THR A 103 11.22 -12.21 -8.40
CA THR A 103 12.44 -12.97 -8.73
C THR A 103 12.09 -14.39 -9.20
N LEU A 104 11.15 -15.06 -8.53
CA LEU A 104 10.70 -16.41 -8.89
C LEU A 104 9.99 -16.45 -10.24
N TYR A 105 9.08 -15.50 -10.50
CA TYR A 105 8.35 -15.46 -11.77
C TYR A 105 9.22 -14.99 -12.95
N ALA A 106 10.18 -14.09 -12.73
CA ALA A 106 11.17 -13.73 -13.74
C ALA A 106 12.09 -14.91 -14.13
N SER A 107 12.48 -15.72 -13.14
CA SER A 107 13.34 -16.90 -13.36
C SER A 107 12.61 -18.07 -14.03
N SER A 108 11.28 -18.09 -13.94
CA SER A 108 10.42 -19.14 -14.49
C SER A 108 10.00 -18.88 -15.93
N GLN A 109 10.27 -17.69 -16.48
CA GLN A 109 10.07 -17.43 -17.90
C GLN A 109 11.07 -18.29 -18.69
N PRO A 110 10.60 -19.22 -19.55
CA PRO A 110 11.52 -19.97 -20.38
C PRO A 110 12.29 -18.98 -21.24
N THR A 111 13.62 -18.99 -21.13
CA THR A 111 14.52 -18.39 -22.12
C THR A 111 13.98 -18.84 -23.46
N ARG A 112 13.36 -17.93 -24.24
CA ARG A 112 13.03 -18.20 -25.63
C ARG A 112 14.34 -18.65 -26.22
N THR A 113 14.45 -19.96 -26.45
CA THR A 113 15.58 -20.55 -27.13
C THR A 113 15.64 -19.81 -28.46
N LEU A 114 16.60 -18.89 -28.56
CA LEU A 114 17.09 -18.40 -29.84
C LEU A 114 17.34 -19.66 -30.64
N GLY A 115 16.46 -19.91 -31.61
CA GLY A 115 16.40 -21.16 -32.31
C GLY A 115 17.80 -21.53 -32.74
N CYS A 116 18.24 -22.72 -32.35
CA CYS A 116 19.40 -23.37 -32.92
C CYS A 116 19.23 -23.33 -34.44
N GLY A 117 19.89 -22.36 -35.10
CA GLY A 117 20.09 -22.35 -36.53
C GLY A 117 21.04 -23.49 -36.84
N SER A 118 20.49 -24.65 -37.17
CA SER A 118 21.26 -25.78 -37.68
C SER A 118 21.85 -25.43 -39.05
N CYS A 119 23.16 -25.58 -39.13
CA CYS A 119 24.00 -25.93 -40.28
C CYS A 119 23.49 -25.61 -41.70
N ARG A 120 24.19 -24.70 -42.38
CA ARG A 120 24.61 -24.86 -43.78
C ARG A 120 25.96 -24.20 -44.01
#